data_AF-A0A970LRC4-F1
#
_entry.id   AF-A0A970LRC4-F1
#
_cell.length_a   1.000
_cell.length_b   1.000
_cell.length_c   1.000
_cell.angle_alpha   90.00
_cell.angle_beta   90.00
_cell.angle_gamma   90.00
#
_symmetry.space_group_name_H-M   'P 1'
#
loop_
_entity.id
_entity.type
_entity.pdbx_description
1 polymer ?
#
loop_
_entity_poly.entity_id
_entity_poly.type
_entity_poly.pdbx_seq_one_letter_code
_entity_poly.pdbx_strand_id
1 'polypeptide(L)'
;MSNSEIADYLDYNYQTKSMYIAGLKIFVEFGTSNEGNVSINTKENTMTFTITKSTGTVTGTLEGPRVYFKMDLTTNDIMEKKFSPAPNYAELALTEFAEHSEEVIQLTDERLVEIGTYFKELIMEIEA
;
A
#
# COMPACT_ATOMS: atom_id res chain seq x y z
N MET A 1 -7.22 -4.76 -18.27
CA MET A 1 -6.18 -5.45 -17.49
C MET A 1 -6.83 -6.56 -16.71
N SER A 2 -6.19 -7.72 -16.59
CA SER A 2 -6.67 -8.79 -15.71
C SER A 2 -6.18 -8.56 -14.28
N ASN A 3 -6.91 -9.07 -13.28
CA ASN A 3 -6.52 -8.90 -11.87
C ASN A 3 -5.08 -9.36 -11.58
N SER A 4 -4.60 -10.39 -12.30
CA SER A 4 -3.23 -10.91 -12.18
C SER A 4 -2.15 -9.96 -12.68
N GLU A 5 -2.49 -9.00 -13.55
CA GLU A 5 -1.59 -7.93 -13.99
C GLU A 5 -1.48 -6.82 -12.92
N ILE A 6 -2.52 -6.67 -12.08
CA ILE A 6 -2.58 -5.64 -11.04
C ILE A 6 -1.86 -6.12 -9.78
N ALA A 7 -2.25 -7.29 -9.26
CA ALA A 7 -1.65 -7.90 -8.07
C ALA A 7 -1.74 -9.43 -8.13
N ASP A 8 -1.04 -10.12 -7.22
CA ASP A 8 -1.20 -11.59 -7.08
C ASP A 8 -2.56 -11.95 -6.48
N TYR A 9 -3.06 -11.13 -5.56
CA TYR A 9 -4.38 -11.29 -4.98
C TYR A 9 -5.01 -9.94 -4.62
N LEU A 10 -6.30 -9.81 -4.96
CA LEU A 10 -7.16 -8.70 -4.59
C LEU A 10 -8.47 -9.28 -4.06
N ASP A 11 -8.93 -8.76 -2.92
CA ASP A 11 -10.25 -9.10 -2.37
C ASP A 11 -10.97 -7.84 -1.91
N TYR A 12 -12.16 -7.61 -2.44
CA TYR A 12 -12.97 -6.43 -2.11
C TYR A 12 -14.12 -6.80 -1.19
N ASN A 13 -14.14 -6.18 -0.02
CA ASN A 13 -15.23 -6.31 0.95
C ASN A 13 -16.23 -5.17 0.77
N TYR A 14 -17.40 -5.49 0.21
CA TYR A 14 -18.49 -4.54 -0.02
C TYR A 14 -19.08 -3.93 1.27
N GLN A 15 -19.00 -4.62 2.41
CA GLN A 15 -19.55 -4.11 3.67
C GLN A 15 -18.68 -3.01 4.27
N THR A 16 -17.36 -3.19 4.20
CA THR A 16 -16.37 -2.25 4.75
C THR A 16 -15.79 -1.31 3.70
N LYS A 17 -16.17 -1.48 2.43
CA LYS A 17 -15.64 -0.75 1.27
C LYS A 17 -14.11 -0.75 1.26
N SER A 18 -13.53 -1.91 1.51
CA SER A 18 -12.10 -2.09 1.64
C SER A 18 -11.59 -3.18 0.72
N MET A 19 -10.50 -2.89 0.02
CA MET A 19 -9.75 -3.81 -0.81
C MET A 19 -8.51 -4.27 -0.06
N TYR A 20 -8.37 -5.58 0.13
CA TYR A 20 -7.12 -6.20 0.52
C TYR A 20 -6.25 -6.44 -0.72
N ILE A 21 -4.94 -6.24 -0.59
CA ILE A 21 -3.96 -6.35 -1.67
C ILE A 21 -2.79 -7.21 -1.20
N ALA A 22 -2.42 -8.22 -1.99
CA ALA A 22 -1.15 -8.93 -1.85
C ALA A 22 -0.43 -9.01 -3.20
N GLY A 23 0.86 -8.70 -3.20
CA GLY A 23 1.73 -8.75 -4.38
C GLY A 23 1.33 -7.73 -5.45
N LEU A 24 1.16 -6.46 -5.09
CA LEU A 24 0.88 -5.35 -6.01
C LEU A 24 2.02 -5.17 -7.02
N LYS A 25 1.71 -5.19 -8.33
CA LYS A 25 2.70 -5.25 -9.42
C LYS A 25 2.83 -3.94 -10.20
N ILE A 26 1.75 -3.18 -10.29
CA ILE A 26 1.66 -1.97 -11.13
C ILE A 26 2.44 -0.78 -10.56
N PHE A 27 2.83 -0.84 -9.29
CA PHE A 27 3.58 0.20 -8.58
C PHE A 27 4.93 -0.37 -8.12
N VAL A 28 5.96 -0.18 -8.95
CA VAL A 28 7.28 -0.82 -8.80
C VAL A 28 8.01 -0.45 -7.50
N GLU A 29 7.68 0.71 -6.92
CA GLU A 29 8.21 1.18 -5.64
C GLU A 29 7.98 0.20 -4.47
N PHE A 30 6.97 -0.67 -4.56
CA PHE A 30 6.64 -1.65 -3.52
C PHE A 30 7.28 -3.02 -3.75
N GLY A 31 8.04 -3.20 -4.83
CA GLY A 31 8.67 -4.48 -5.18
C GLY A 31 7.66 -5.59 -5.48
N THR A 32 8.13 -6.84 -5.49
CA THR A 32 7.32 -8.01 -5.85
C THR A 32 6.71 -8.74 -4.65
N SER A 33 7.04 -8.32 -3.43
CA SER A 33 6.51 -8.88 -2.20
C SER A 33 6.05 -7.75 -1.30
N ASN A 34 4.74 -7.53 -1.28
CA ASN A 34 4.11 -6.46 -0.54
C ASN A 34 2.67 -6.85 -0.20
N GLU A 35 2.14 -6.23 0.85
CA GLU A 35 0.78 -6.47 1.32
C GLU A 35 0.20 -5.19 1.87
N GLY A 36 -1.10 -4.97 1.65
CA GLY A 36 -1.72 -3.71 1.98
C GLY A 36 -3.23 -3.72 1.88
N ASN A 37 -3.79 -2.54 2.07
CA ASN A 37 -5.21 -2.32 1.94
C ASN A 37 -5.52 -0.92 1.39
N VAL A 38 -6.63 -0.83 0.68
CA VAL A 38 -7.31 0.44 0.38
C VAL A 38 -8.68 0.42 1.03
N SER A 39 -9.17 1.54 1.55
CA SER A 39 -10.55 1.66 1.99
C SER A 39 -11.16 3.01 1.63
N ILE A 40 -12.46 3.00 1.34
CA ILE A 40 -13.26 4.21 1.11
C ILE A 40 -14.18 4.45 2.31
N ASN A 41 -14.05 5.62 2.92
CA ASN A 41 -14.98 6.12 3.92
C ASN A 41 -15.91 7.17 3.28
N THR A 42 -17.14 6.77 3.00
CA THR A 42 -18.13 7.64 2.35
C THR A 42 -18.63 8.78 3.24
N LYS A 43 -18.57 8.64 4.57
CA LYS A 43 -19.01 9.70 5.50
C LYS A 43 -18.01 10.85 5.54
N GLU A 44 -16.73 10.52 5.47
CA GLU A 44 -15.63 11.49 5.46
C GLU A 44 -15.24 11.90 4.03
N ASN A 45 -15.80 11.24 3.01
CA ASN A 45 -15.43 11.42 1.61
C ASN A 45 -13.93 11.21 1.36
N THR A 46 -13.34 10.17 1.97
CA THR A 46 -11.91 9.92 1.89
C THR A 46 -11.55 8.50 1.50
N MET A 47 -10.41 8.35 0.85
CA MET A 47 -9.74 7.06 0.65
C MET A 47 -8.51 6.97 1.54
N THR A 48 -8.31 5.83 2.18
CA THR A 48 -7.07 5.49 2.88
C THR A 48 -6.35 4.38 2.13
N PHE A 49 -5.05 4.55 1.93
CA PHE A 49 -4.17 3.54 1.36
C PHE A 49 -3.09 3.17 2.38
N THR A 50 -2.78 1.88 2.48
CA THR A 50 -1.65 1.37 3.25
C THR A 50 -1.00 0.24 2.49
N ILE A 51 0.32 0.20 2.47
CA ILE A 51 1.07 -0.96 1.98
C ILE A 51 2.39 -1.09 2.72
N THR A 52 2.78 -2.33 2.99
CA THR A 52 4.06 -2.71 3.58
C THR A 52 4.83 -3.54 2.58
N LYS A 53 6.08 -3.16 2.29
CA LYS A 53 7.00 -3.98 1.49
C LYS A 53 7.61 -5.05 2.39
N SER A 54 7.64 -6.29 1.94
CA SER A 54 8.37 -7.36 2.63
C SER A 54 9.87 -7.23 2.32
N THR A 55 10.71 -7.36 3.32
CA THR A 55 12.18 -7.37 3.20
C THR A 55 12.77 -8.79 3.22
N GLY A 56 11.90 -9.82 3.24
CA GLY A 56 12.31 -11.23 3.24
C GLY A 56 11.66 -12.07 2.13
N THR A 57 12.37 -13.11 1.69
CA THR A 57 12.01 -14.03 0.59
C THR A 57 11.06 -15.16 0.99
N VAL A 58 10.73 -15.29 2.27
CA VAL A 58 9.86 -16.35 2.77
C VAL A 58 8.64 -15.73 3.40
N THR A 59 7.48 -16.11 2.85
CA THR A 59 6.13 -15.86 3.36
C THR A 59 6.07 -15.57 4.86
N GLY A 60 5.79 -14.30 5.21
CA GLY A 60 4.99 -13.95 6.38
C GLY A 60 5.66 -13.47 7.67
N THR A 61 6.82 -12.79 7.71
CA THR A 61 7.23 -12.23 9.03
C THR A 61 8.13 -11.00 9.07
N LEU A 62 8.81 -10.62 7.99
CA LEU A 62 9.69 -9.44 8.06
C LEU A 62 9.00 -8.18 7.53
N GLU A 63 8.39 -7.43 8.45
CA GLU A 63 7.85 -6.11 8.15
C GLU A 63 8.97 -5.20 7.64
N GLY A 64 8.83 -4.68 6.42
CA GLY A 64 9.71 -3.67 5.86
C GLY A 64 9.11 -2.26 5.94
N PRO A 65 9.51 -1.34 5.06
CA PRO A 65 8.96 -0.01 5.04
C PRO A 65 7.46 -0.03 4.75
N ARG A 66 6.75 0.90 5.40
CA ARG A 66 5.29 1.05 5.25
C ARG A 66 4.94 2.44 4.74
N VAL A 67 4.10 2.47 3.71
CA VAL A 67 3.48 3.70 3.21
C VAL A 67 2.03 3.74 3.68
N TYR A 68 1.61 4.89 4.18
CA TYR A 68 0.22 5.21 4.50
C TYR A 68 -0.10 6.60 3.96
N PHE A 69 -1.29 6.75 3.36
CA PHE A 69 -1.84 8.08 3.10
C PHE A 69 -3.37 8.07 3.10
N LYS A 70 -3.93 9.26 3.31
CA LYS A 70 -5.35 9.57 3.24
C LYS A 70 -5.59 10.68 2.23
N MET A 71 -6.53 10.48 1.33
CA MET A 71 -6.85 11.37 0.21
C MET A 71 -8.32 11.77 0.24
N ASP A 72 -8.63 13.04 -0.02
CA ASP A 72 -10.00 13.50 -0.28
C ASP A 72 -10.47 12.99 -1.65
N LEU A 73 -11.64 12.38 -1.71
CA LEU A 73 -12.14 11.77 -2.95
C LEU A 73 -12.69 12.77 -3.97
N THR A 74 -12.98 14.01 -3.57
CA THR A 74 -13.49 15.06 -4.46
C THR A 74 -12.33 15.87 -5.05
N THR A 75 -11.40 16.32 -4.22
CA THR A 75 -10.30 17.19 -4.67
C THR A 75 -9.04 16.41 -5.06
N ASN A 76 -8.95 15.13 -4.66
CA ASN A 76 -7.74 14.31 -4.70
C ASN A 76 -6.59 14.86 -3.84
N ASP A 77 -6.85 15.79 -2.93
CA ASP A 77 -5.80 16.32 -2.05
C ASP A 77 -5.35 15.26 -1.03
N ILE A 78 -4.04 15.17 -0.82
CA ILE A 78 -3.46 14.33 0.24
C ILE A 78 -3.65 15.04 1.59
N MET A 79 -4.52 14.49 2.42
CA MET A 79 -4.86 15.03 3.74
C MET A 79 -3.87 14.60 4.82
N GLU A 80 -3.36 13.37 4.72
CA GLU A 80 -2.42 12.78 5.65
C GLU A 80 -1.49 11.84 4.90
N LYS A 81 -0.21 11.81 5.26
CA LYS A 81 0.75 10.82 4.75
C LYS A 81 1.76 10.46 5.82
N LYS A 82 2.17 9.20 5.83
CA LYS A 82 3.20 8.67 6.72
C LYS A 82 4.03 7.63 5.99
N PHE A 83 5.35 7.81 6.03
CA PHE A 83 6.33 6.85 5.53
C PHE A 83 7.08 6.31 6.74
N SER A 84 6.75 5.07 7.14
CA SER A 84 7.44 4.42 8.25
C SER A 84 8.65 3.67 7.70
N PRO A 85 9.84 3.84 8.30
CA PRO A 85 11.00 3.05 7.93
C PRO A 85 10.78 1.56 8.25
N ALA A 86 11.56 0.71 7.60
CA ALA A 86 11.76 -0.66 8.05
C ALA A 86 12.30 -0.68 9.50
N PRO A 87 12.04 -1.75 10.28
CA PRO A 87 12.70 -1.97 11.55
C PRO A 87 14.22 -1.95 11.43
N ASN A 88 14.90 -1.63 12.53
CA ASN A 88 16.33 -1.88 12.63
C ASN A 88 16.57 -3.39 12.84
N TYR A 89 16.83 -4.11 11.75
CA TYR A 89 16.98 -5.57 11.81
C TYR A 89 18.21 -6.02 12.59
N ALA A 90 19.27 -5.19 12.62
CA ALA A 90 20.45 -5.47 13.43
C ALA A 90 20.12 -5.49 14.93
N GLU A 91 19.30 -4.55 15.41
CA GLU A 91 18.82 -4.52 16.80
C GLU A 91 17.88 -5.70 17.12
N LEU A 92 17.20 -6.24 16.11
CA LEU A 92 16.37 -7.44 16.22
C LEU A 92 17.15 -8.76 16.08
N ALA A 93 18.49 -8.71 16.02
CA ALA A 93 19.37 -9.85 15.77
C ALA A 93 19.10 -10.58 14.44
N LEU A 94 18.48 -9.89 13.47
CA LEU A 94 18.20 -10.35 12.11
C LEU A 94 19.27 -9.80 11.15
N THR A 95 20.52 -10.14 11.43
CA THR A 95 21.70 -9.55 10.78
C THR A 95 21.79 -9.82 9.28
N GLU A 96 21.16 -10.89 8.79
CA GLU A 96 21.07 -11.20 7.36
C GLU A 96 20.28 -10.16 6.56
N PHE A 97 19.42 -9.37 7.23
CA PHE A 97 18.64 -8.29 6.63
C PHE A 97 19.14 -6.90 7.04
N ALA A 98 20.29 -6.81 7.72
CA ALA A 98 20.79 -5.55 8.28
C ALA A 98 20.92 -4.43 7.22
N GLU A 99 21.20 -4.77 5.96
CA GLU A 99 21.29 -3.80 4.85
C GLU A 99 19.97 -3.12 4.50
N HIS A 100 18.83 -3.72 4.87
CA HIS A 100 17.49 -3.17 4.69
C HIS A 100 16.99 -2.40 5.93
N SER A 101 17.80 -2.30 6.98
CA SER A 101 17.41 -1.61 8.21
C SER A 101 17.09 -0.15 7.93
N GLU A 102 15.99 0.33 8.49
CA GLU A 102 15.56 1.73 8.38
C GLU A 102 15.30 2.22 6.94
N GLU A 103 15.22 1.31 5.95
CA GLU A 103 14.84 1.65 4.58
C GLU A 103 13.49 2.38 4.58
N VAL A 104 13.35 3.45 3.77
CA VAL A 104 12.10 4.21 3.65
C VAL A 104 11.68 4.27 2.19
N ILE A 105 10.42 3.96 1.90
CA ILE A 105 9.81 4.26 0.60
C ILE A 105 9.28 5.69 0.64
N GLN A 106 9.98 6.61 -0.01
CA GLN A 106 9.52 8.00 -0.16
C GLN A 106 8.75 8.17 -1.47
N LEU A 107 7.61 8.86 -1.40
CA LEU A 107 6.79 9.16 -2.57
C LEU A 107 6.45 10.66 -2.59
N THR A 108 6.37 11.22 -3.79
CA THR A 108 5.88 12.59 -4.00
C THR A 108 4.36 12.63 -3.86
N ASP A 109 3.80 13.81 -3.59
CA ASP A 109 2.35 13.97 -3.51
C ASP A 109 1.67 13.62 -4.83
N GLU A 110 2.27 13.98 -5.96
CA GLU A 110 1.78 13.58 -7.29
C GLU A 110 1.65 12.05 -7.43
N ARG A 111 2.64 11.30 -6.93
CA ARG A 111 2.60 9.84 -6.98
C ARG A 111 1.56 9.25 -6.02
N LEU A 112 1.40 9.83 -4.83
CA LEU A 112 0.32 9.44 -3.91
C LEU A 112 -1.06 9.65 -4.53
N VAL A 113 -1.26 10.78 -5.21
CA VAL A 113 -2.50 11.10 -5.93
C VAL A 113 -2.76 10.13 -7.07
N GLU A 114 -1.72 9.76 -7.83
CA GLU A 114 -1.84 8.76 -8.90
C GLU A 114 -2.30 7.40 -8.35
N ILE A 115 -1.65 6.91 -7.28
CA ILE A 115 -2.02 5.66 -6.60
C ILE A 115 -3.46 5.75 -6.08
N GLY A 116 -3.81 6.84 -5.40
CA GLY A 116 -5.15 7.02 -4.82
C GLY A 116 -6.24 7.10 -5.89
N THR A 117 -5.97 7.80 -6.99
CA THR A 117 -6.91 7.92 -8.11
C THR A 117 -7.14 6.55 -8.77
N TYR A 118 -6.07 5.80 -9.01
CA TYR A 118 -6.15 4.45 -9.55
C TYR A 118 -7.08 3.55 -8.71
N PHE A 119 -6.87 3.49 -7.39
CA PHE A 119 -7.68 2.62 -6.54
C PHE A 119 -9.11 3.13 -6.35
N LYS A 120 -9.32 4.45 -6.36
CA LYS A 120 -10.65 5.04 -6.40
C LYS A 120 -11.42 4.55 -7.64
N GLU A 121 -10.82 4.68 -8.82
CA GLU A 121 -11.42 4.24 -10.09
C GLU A 121 -11.70 2.73 -10.08
N LEU A 122 -10.72 1.92 -9.67
CA LEU A 122 -10.87 0.47 -9.58
C LEU A 122 -12.02 0.05 -8.66
N ILE A 123 -12.15 0.66 -7.48
CA ILE A 123 -13.25 0.35 -6.56
C ILE A 123 -14.60 0.78 -7.16
N MET A 124 -14.66 1.95 -7.81
CA MET A 124 -15.88 2.41 -8.48
C MET A 124 -16.32 1.47 -9.60
N GLU A 125 -15.38 0.91 -10.38
CA GLU A 125 -15.68 -0.10 -11.40
C GLU A 125 -16.21 -1.41 -10.81
N ILE A 126 -15.70 -1.82 -9.64
CA ILE A 126 -16.18 -3.01 -8.92
C ILE A 126 -17.59 -2.80 -8.34
N GLU A 127 -17.90 -1.59 -7.89
CA GLU A 127 -19.21 -1.26 -7.29
C GLU A 127 -20.32 -0.92 -8.32
N ALA A 128 -19.98 -0.75 -9.60
CA ALA A 128 -20.91 -0.40 -10.68
C ALA A 128 -21.77 -1.58 -11.15
#